data_AF-A0A9E0YUA8-F1
#
_entry.id   AF-A0A9E0YUA8-F1
#
_cell.length_a   1.000
_cell.length_b   1.000
_cell.length_c   1.000
_cell.angle_alpha   90.00
_cell.angle_beta   90.00
_cell.angle_gamma   90.00
#
_symmetry.space_group_name_H-M   'P 1'
#
loop_
_entity.id
_entity.type
_entity.pdbx_description
1 polymer ?
#
loop_
_entity_poly.entity_id
_entity_poly.type
_entity_poly.pdbx_seq_one_letter_code
_entity_poly.pdbx_strand_id
1 'polypeptide(L)'
;RAYADKSVQEKVVQRSSLDWTIVRPTILTNGRATGKYKVLADPESWRNGFISRADVADFLVESALEGKNLHEAPVLTGGCLSAT
;
A
#
# COMPACT_ATOMS: atom_id res chain seq x y z
N ARG A 1 -15.61 12.81 -6.62
CA ARG A 1 -16.17 12.69 -5.25
C ARG A 1 -15.48 11.59 -4.45
N ALA A 2 -15.52 10.32 -4.85
CA ALA A 2 -14.83 9.22 -4.13
C ALA A 2 -13.35 9.48 -3.78
N TYR A 3 -12.56 10.08 -4.68
CA TYR A 3 -11.18 10.47 -4.39
C TYR A 3 -11.02 11.64 -3.40
N ALA A 4 -11.98 12.56 -3.37
CA ALA A 4 -11.99 13.66 -2.41
C ALA A 4 -12.33 13.14 -1.01
N ASP A 5 -13.30 12.22 -0.91
CA ASP A 5 -13.67 11.58 0.36
C ASP A 5 -12.50 10.75 0.90
N LYS A 6 -11.79 10.02 0.03
CA LYS A 6 -10.56 9.31 0.39
C LYS A 6 -9.50 10.25 0.99
N SER A 7 -9.30 11.41 0.37
CA SER A 7 -8.32 12.39 0.85
C SER A 7 -8.70 12.98 2.22
N VAL A 8 -10.00 13.12 2.50
CA VAL A 8 -10.49 13.57 3.82
C VAL A 8 -10.27 12.48 4.87
N GLN A 9 -10.59 11.23 4.56
CA GLN A 9 -10.36 10.10 5.46
C GLN A 9 -8.88 9.97 5.85
N GLU A 10 -7.97 10.02 4.87
CA GLU A 10 -6.55 9.92 5.13
C GLU A 10 -6.07 11.06 6.05
N LYS A 11 -6.55 12.29 5.85
CA LYS A 11 -6.22 13.43 6.71
C LYS A 11 -6.68 13.25 8.16
N VAL A 12 -7.82 12.59 8.40
CA VAL A 12 -8.30 12.31 9.76
C VAL A 12 -7.34 11.35 10.47
N VAL A 13 -6.92 10.28 9.81
CA VAL A 13 -5.95 9.32 10.35
C VAL A 13 -4.60 10.01 10.60
N GLN A 14 -4.11 10.77 9.62
CA GLN A 14 -2.82 11.47 9.70
C GLN A 14 -2.72 12.50 10.82
N ARG A 15 -3.85 13.09 11.23
CA ARG A 15 -3.92 14.09 12.31
C ARG A 15 -4.14 13.48 13.69
N SER A 16 -4.33 12.17 13.78
CA SER A 16 -4.45 11.49 15.06
C SER A 16 -3.10 11.41 15.78
N SER A 17 -3.13 11.13 17.07
CA SER A 17 -1.91 10.85 17.86
C SER A 17 -1.51 9.36 17.81
N LEU A 18 -2.09 8.59 16.90
CA LEU A 18 -1.79 7.16 16.75
C LEU A 18 -0.56 6.96 15.86
N ASP A 19 0.13 5.85 16.12
CA ASP A 19 1.07 5.27 15.16
C ASP A 19 0.26 4.71 13.99
N TRP A 20 0.40 5.31 12.81
CA TRP A 20 -0.41 4.98 11.64
C TRP A 20 0.44 4.69 10.42
N THR A 21 -0.08 3.81 9.55
CA THR A 21 0.44 3.55 8.20
C THR A 21 -0.74 3.51 7.25
N ILE A 22 -0.68 4.25 6.12
CA ILE A 22 -1.76 4.28 5.12
C ILE A 22 -1.27 3.61 3.84
N VAL A 23 -1.69 2.36 3.63
CA VAL A 23 -1.28 1.60 2.43
C VAL A 23 -2.16 1.96 1.24
N ARG A 24 -1.53 2.36 0.13
CA ARG A 24 -2.20 2.75 -1.13
C ARG A 24 -1.92 1.72 -2.22
N PRO A 25 -2.65 0.60 -2.27
CA PRO A 25 -2.42 -0.40 -3.30
C PRO A 25 -2.80 0.15 -4.69
N THR A 26 -2.10 -0.34 -5.72
CA THR A 26 -2.53 -0.21 -7.12
C THR A 26 -3.76 -1.12 -7.39
N ILE A 27 -4.01 -1.52 -8.64
CA ILE A 27 -5.26 -2.24 -8.96
C ILE A 27 -5.27 -3.61 -8.26
N LEU A 28 -6.25 -3.82 -7.39
CA LEU A 28 -6.38 -5.04 -6.59
C LEU A 28 -6.87 -6.22 -7.42
N THR A 29 -6.14 -7.33 -7.33
CA THR A 29 -6.47 -8.63 -7.96
C THR A 29 -6.73 -9.70 -6.90
N ASN A 30 -7.33 -10.82 -7.30
CA ASN A 30 -7.58 -11.99 -6.45
C ASN A 30 -6.55 -13.11 -6.66
N GLY A 31 -5.36 -12.78 -7.19
CA GLY A 31 -4.27 -13.74 -7.32
C GLY A 31 -3.77 -14.24 -5.97
N ARG A 32 -3.00 -15.33 -5.98
CA ARG A 32 -2.27 -15.83 -4.81
C ARG A 32 -1.22 -14.83 -4.34
N ALA A 33 -0.79 -14.95 -3.08
CA ALA A 33 0.40 -14.25 -2.59
C ALA A 33 1.60 -14.63 -3.46
N THR A 34 2.35 -13.61 -3.85
CA THR A 34 3.59 -13.75 -4.62
C THR A 34 4.82 -13.46 -3.76
N GLY A 35 4.65 -12.70 -2.66
CA GLY A 35 5.76 -12.13 -1.87
C GLY A 35 6.64 -11.17 -2.69
N LYS A 36 6.19 -10.79 -3.89
CA LYS A 36 6.95 -9.98 -4.85
C LYS A 36 6.15 -8.73 -5.13
N TYR A 37 6.36 -7.71 -4.31
CA TYR A 37 5.78 -6.38 -4.49
C TYR A 37 6.82 -5.30 -4.23
N LYS A 38 6.52 -4.09 -4.68
CA LYS A 38 7.35 -2.90 -4.45
C LYS A 38 6.60 -1.95 -3.52
N VAL A 39 7.34 -1.41 -2.56
CA VAL A 39 6.90 -0.33 -1.68
C VAL A 39 7.45 0.98 -2.22
N LEU A 40 6.57 1.87 -2.67
CA LEU A 40 6.93 3.13 -3.31
C LEU A 40 6.59 4.29 -2.38
N ALA A 41 7.62 4.85 -1.73
CA ALA A 41 7.47 6.01 -0.86
C ALA A 41 7.45 7.34 -1.64
N ASP A 42 8.19 7.42 -2.74
CA ASP A 42 8.34 8.62 -3.56
C ASP A 42 7.20 8.73 -4.61
N PRO A 43 6.39 9.80 -4.60
CA PRO A 43 5.37 10.06 -5.62
C PRO A 43 5.88 10.01 -7.06
N GLU A 44 7.12 10.42 -7.34
CA GLU A 44 7.69 10.39 -8.70
C GLU A 44 7.92 8.97 -9.21
N SER A 45 8.04 8.01 -8.31
CA SER A 45 8.21 6.59 -8.61
C SER A 45 6.89 5.86 -8.86
N TRP A 46 5.75 6.49 -8.58
CA TRP A 46 4.44 5.84 -8.68
C TRP A 46 4.12 5.48 -10.13
N ARG A 47 3.80 4.20 -10.36
CA ARG A 47 3.42 3.67 -11.67
C ARG A 47 2.15 2.84 -11.53
N ASN A 48 1.35 2.82 -12.58
CA ASN A 48 0.20 1.93 -12.66
C ASN A 48 0.67 0.47 -12.59
N GLY A 49 -0.11 -0.37 -11.91
CA GLY A 49 0.19 -1.77 -11.77
C GLY A 49 -0.96 -2.53 -11.12
N PHE A 50 -0.71 -3.81 -10.88
CA PHE A 50 -1.64 -4.70 -10.22
C PHE A 50 -0.95 -5.30 -9.00
N ILE A 51 -1.72 -5.54 -7.94
CA ILE A 51 -1.23 -6.25 -6.76
C ILE A 51 -2.29 -7.23 -6.27
N SER A 52 -1.88 -8.38 -5.74
CA SER A 52 -2.82 -9.33 -5.15
C SER A 52 -3.28 -8.82 -3.78
N ARG A 53 -4.56 -9.05 -3.43
CA ARG A 53 -5.06 -8.78 -2.07
C ARG A 53 -4.25 -9.54 -1.01
N ALA A 54 -3.73 -10.71 -1.35
CA ALA A 54 -2.91 -11.52 -0.46
C ALA A 54 -1.55 -10.85 -0.17
N ASP A 55 -0.89 -10.26 -1.17
CA ASP A 55 0.35 -9.50 -0.97
C ASP A 55 0.12 -8.19 -0.18
N VAL A 56 -1.02 -7.54 -0.37
CA VAL A 56 -1.39 -6.37 0.46
C VAL A 56 -1.59 -6.78 1.92
N ALA A 57 -2.25 -7.92 2.17
CA ALA A 57 -2.46 -8.43 3.52
C ALA A 57 -1.13 -8.80 4.20
N ASP A 58 -0.23 -9.45 3.46
CA ASP A 58 1.12 -9.78 3.92
C ASP A 58 1.87 -8.53 4.40
N PHE A 59 1.95 -7.49 3.57
CA PHE A 59 2.57 -6.21 3.95
C PHE A 59 1.92 -5.58 5.19
N LEU A 60 0.58 -5.54 5.23
CA LEU A 60 -0.15 -4.91 6.35
C LEU A 60 0.14 -5.59 7.69
N VAL A 61 0.21 -6.93 7.70
CA VAL A 61 0.53 -7.70 8.92
C VAL A 61 1.97 -7.42 9.34
N GLU A 62 2.93 -7.42 8.41
CA GLU A 62 4.33 -7.12 8.69
C GLU A 62 4.51 -5.70 9.24
N SER A 63 3.87 -4.69 8.62
CA SER A 63 3.93 -3.30 9.11
C SER A 63 3.38 -3.15 10.53
N ALA A 64 2.27 -3.83 10.83
CA ALA A 64 1.63 -3.74 12.14
C ALA A 64 2.45 -4.41 13.25
N LEU A 65 3.14 -5.51 12.94
CA LEU A 65 3.95 -6.25 13.91
C LEU A 65 5.33 -5.64 14.11
N GLU A 66 5.94 -5.11 13.06
CA GLU A 66 7.32 -4.62 13.08
C GLU A 66 7.44 -3.09 13.19
N GLY A 67 6.33 -2.35 13.15
CA GLY A 67 6.36 -0.89 13.18
C GLY A 67 7.05 -0.29 11.95
N LYS A 68 6.93 -0.96 10.79
CA LYS A 68 7.47 -0.43 9.52
C LYS A 68 6.54 0.64 8.96
N ASN A 69 7.11 1.66 8.32
CA ASN A 69 6.37 2.73 7.63
C ASN A 69 5.43 3.53 8.56
N LEU A 70 5.89 3.80 9.79
CA LEU A 70 5.16 4.65 10.73
C LEU A 70 5.09 6.08 10.21
N HIS A 71 3.88 6.64 10.26
CA HIS A 71 3.52 7.96 9.74
C HIS A 71 3.80 8.13 8.24
N GLU A 72 3.77 7.02 7.49
CA GLU A 72 3.96 7.02 6.05
C GLU A 72 2.71 6.49 5.31
N ALA A 73 2.58 6.92 4.05
CA ALA A 73 1.50 6.51 3.17
C ALA A 73 2.00 5.88 1.85
N PRO A 74 2.72 4.72 1.93
CA PRO A 74 3.38 4.12 0.78
C PRO A 74 2.38 3.57 -0.24
N VAL A 75 2.80 3.57 -1.51
CA VAL A 75 2.08 2.86 -2.59
C VAL A 75 2.62 1.45 -2.73
N LEU A 76 1.72 0.47 -2.79
CA LEU A 76 2.08 -0.92 -3.09
C LEU A 76 1.70 -1.29 -4.50
N THR A 77 2.65 -1.86 -5.24
CA THR A 77 2.40 -2.41 -6.57
C THR A 77 3.09 -3.75 -6.74
N GLY A 78 2.48 -4.69 -7.46
CA GLY A 78 3.08 -5.99 -7.71
C GLY A 78 4.41 -5.88 -8.45
N GLY A 79 5.31 -6.82 -8.18
CA GLY A 79 6.48 -7.04 -9.00
C GLY A 79 6.05 -7.48 -10.39
N CYS A 80 6.74 -6.99 -11.42
CA CYS A 80 6.58 -7.56 -12.75
C CYS A 80 6.86 -9.08 -12.64
N LEU A 81 5.88 -9.91 -12.99
CA LEU A 81 6.15 -11.30 -13.29
C LEU A 81 7.06 -11.28 -14.51
N SER A 82 8.36 -11.45 -14.33
CA SER A 82 9.24 -11.75 -15.44
C SER A 82 8.71 -13.07 -16.01
N ALA A 83 8.04 -13.01 -17.16
CA ALA A 83 7.67 -14.19 -17.92
C ALA A 83 8.99 -14.86 -18.31
N THR A 84 9.27 -15.99 -17.67
CA THR A 84 10.27 -16.95 -18.15
C THR A 84 9.58 -17.88 -19.11
#